data_AF-A0AAD3N788-F1
#
_entry.id   AF-A0AAD3N788-F1
#
_cell.length_a   1.000
_cell.length_b   1.000
_cell.length_c   1.000
_cell.angle_alpha   90.00
_cell.angle_beta   90.00
_cell.angle_gamma   90.00
#
_symmetry.space_group_name_H-M   'P 1'
#
loop_
_entity.id
_entity.type
_entity.pdbx_description
1 polymer ?
#
loop_
_entity_poly.entity_id
_entity_poly.type
_entity_poly.pdbx_seq_one_letter_code
_entity_poly.pdbx_strand_id
1 'polypeptide(L)'
;MSLSLLLLLLGLCHTCLLTEGSEPGYYNNENSAGQKSRLGIGPYKISNEYSPAEQQLIETAMAVFRQRTCIQFVPQNNQEDYISIENGDGCFSSVGK
;
A
#
# COMPACT_ATOMS: atom_id res chain seq x y z
N MET A 1 -3.58 35.54 8.65
CA MET A 1 -3.73 34.09 8.90
C MET A 1 -3.68 33.40 7.55
N SER A 2 -2.54 32.80 7.21
CA SER A 2 -2.33 32.21 5.89
C SER A 2 -3.35 31.09 5.64
N LEU A 3 -3.91 31.02 4.43
CA LEU A 3 -4.77 29.92 3.97
C LEU A 3 -4.09 28.55 4.18
N SER A 4 -2.75 28.53 4.20
CA SER A 4 -1.92 27.38 4.57
C SER A 4 -2.22 26.83 5.97
N LEU A 5 -2.53 27.68 6.95
CA LEU A 5 -2.80 27.25 8.34
C LEU A 5 -4.18 26.59 8.48
N LEU A 6 -5.15 27.00 7.66
CA LEU A 6 -6.48 26.40 7.63
C LEU A 6 -6.42 25.00 6.98
N LEU A 7 -5.59 24.82 5.96
CA LEU A 7 -5.37 23.52 5.31
C LEU A 7 -4.64 22.52 6.23
N LEU A 8 -3.74 23.00 7.09
CA LEU A 8 -3.07 22.18 8.12
C LEU A 8 -4.03 21.69 9.21
N LEU A 9 -5.02 22.51 9.60
CA LEU A 9 -6.00 22.16 10.63
C LEU A 9 -7.11 21.23 10.11
N LEU A 10 -7.34 21.19 8.79
CA LEU A 10 -8.34 20.33 8.16
C LEU A 10 -7.86 18.89 7.92
N GLY A 11 -6.63 18.55 8.30
CA GLY A 11 -6.11 17.18 8.20
C GLY A 11 -6.07 16.62 6.76
N LEU A 12 -6.17 17.50 5.76
CA LEU A 12 -6.02 17.12 4.37
C LEU A 12 -4.53 16.94 4.11
N CYS A 13 -4.14 15.67 3.98
CA CYS A 13 -2.79 15.14 3.73
C CYS A 13 -1.96 16.05 2.78
N HIS A 14 -1.30 17.06 3.32
CA HIS A 14 -0.41 17.96 2.59
C HIS A 14 1.00 17.37 2.43
N THR A 15 1.26 16.20 3.02
CA THR A 15 2.57 15.55 2.98
C THR A 15 2.78 14.67 1.74
N CYS A 16 1.75 14.45 0.91
CA CYS A 16 1.91 13.63 -0.31
C CYS A 16 2.58 14.38 -1.48
N LEU A 17 2.74 15.71 -1.42
CA LEU A 17 3.31 16.51 -2.53
C LEU A 17 4.83 16.76 -2.46
N LEU A 18 5.53 16.39 -1.37
CA LEU A 18 6.94 16.77 -1.20
C LEU A 18 7.90 15.64 -0.83
N THR A 19 7.49 14.37 -0.80
CA THR A 19 8.47 13.29 -0.63
C THR A 19 8.97 12.84 -2.00
N GLU A 20 10.10 13.41 -2.41
CA GLU A 20 11.04 12.77 -3.32
C GLU A 20 11.16 11.28 -2.94
N GLY A 21 10.94 10.41 -3.93
CA GLY A 21 11.00 8.96 -3.76
C GLY A 21 12.39 8.46 -3.40
N SER A 22 12.71 8.48 -2.11
CA SER A 22 13.93 7.88 -1.58
C SER A 22 13.70 7.24 -0.21
N GLU A 23 13.17 6.02 -0.21
CA GLU A 23 13.58 5.07 0.82
C GLU A 23 14.75 4.23 0.25
N PRO A 24 15.88 4.14 0.97
CA PRO A 24 17.06 3.42 0.49
C PRO A 24 16.76 1.92 0.48
N GLY A 25 16.69 1.35 -0.72
CA GLY A 25 16.65 -0.08 -0.93
C GLY A 25 17.93 -0.73 -0.40
N TYR A 26 17.76 -1.73 0.46
CA TYR A 26 18.83 -2.67 0.81
C TYR A 26 18.30 -4.10 0.72
N TYR A 27 18.07 -4.58 -0.51
CA TYR A 27 18.10 -6.01 -0.83
C TYR A 27 18.62 -6.15 -2.26
N ASN A 28 19.80 -6.75 -2.36
CA ASN A 28 20.51 -6.95 -3.62
C ASN A 28 20.10 -8.31 -4.19
N ASN A 29 19.29 -8.29 -5.23
CA ASN A 29 19.27 -9.31 -6.28
C ASN A 29 18.79 -8.67 -7.59
N GLU A 30 19.76 -8.21 -8.35
CA GLU A 30 19.63 -7.71 -9.71
C GLU A 30 19.09 -8.82 -10.62
N ASN A 31 17.79 -9.10 -10.63
CA ASN A 31 17.12 -9.93 -11.66
C ASN A 31 15.58 -9.85 -11.68
N SER A 32 14.97 -8.82 -11.10
CA SER A 32 13.52 -8.63 -11.16
C SER A 32 13.21 -7.41 -12.00
N ALA A 33 13.26 -7.56 -13.33
CA ALA A 33 12.62 -6.63 -14.27
C ALA A 33 11.08 -6.81 -14.22
N GLY A 34 10.54 -6.76 -13.00
CA GLY A 34 9.13 -6.70 -12.69
C GLY A 34 8.66 -5.26 -12.84
N GLN A 35 7.44 -5.10 -13.33
CA GLN A 35 6.85 -3.82 -13.66
C GLN A 35 6.60 -2.98 -12.41
N LYS A 36 7.59 -2.16 -12.04
CA LYS A 36 7.51 -1.18 -10.95
C LYS A 36 6.31 -0.25 -11.20
N SER A 37 5.21 -0.44 -10.49
CA SER A 37 4.02 0.41 -10.61
C SER A 37 4.42 1.87 -10.37
N ARG A 38 4.34 2.71 -11.40
CA ARG A 38 4.81 4.11 -11.32
C ARG A 38 4.02 4.96 -10.34
N LEU A 39 2.79 4.54 -10.02
CA LEU A 39 2.06 4.96 -8.84
C LEU A 39 2.15 3.78 -7.85
N GLY A 40 2.35 4.04 -6.56
CA GLY A 40 2.35 3.03 -5.50
C GLY A 40 0.98 2.35 -5.28
N ILE A 41 0.16 2.20 -6.33
CA ILE A 41 -1.13 1.54 -6.30
C ILE A 41 -0.90 0.03 -6.50
N GLY A 42 -1.26 -0.76 -5.50
CA GLY A 42 -1.21 -2.22 -5.54
C GLY A 42 -2.63 -2.80 -5.49
N PRO A 43 -3.09 -3.52 -6.53
CA PRO A 43 -4.31 -4.31 -6.45
C PRO A 43 -4.19 -5.41 -5.40
N TYR A 44 -5.23 -5.66 -4.60
CA TYR A 44 -5.25 -6.73 -3.61
C TYR A 44 -6.57 -7.52 -3.63
N LYS A 45 -6.48 -8.77 -3.17
CA LYS A 45 -7.63 -9.63 -2.89
C LYS A 45 -7.43 -10.32 -1.54
N ILE A 46 -8.46 -10.35 -0.71
CA ILE A 46 -8.45 -11.07 0.56
C ILE A 46 -9.23 -12.37 0.38
N SER A 47 -8.68 -13.46 0.89
CA SER A 47 -9.32 -14.78 0.87
C SER A 47 -10.65 -14.79 1.63
N ASN A 48 -11.61 -15.56 1.13
CA ASN A 48 -12.89 -15.76 1.81
C ASN A 48 -12.79 -16.65 3.05
N GLU A 49 -11.60 -17.23 3.31
CA GLU A 49 -11.32 -17.98 4.53
C GLU A 49 -11.22 -17.08 5.77
N TYR A 50 -10.90 -15.80 5.58
CA TYR A 50 -10.96 -14.80 6.65
C TYR A 50 -12.39 -14.42 6.99
N SER A 51 -12.70 -14.32 8.28
CA SER A 51 -13.96 -13.76 8.76
C SER A 51 -14.12 -12.29 8.37
N PRO A 52 -15.36 -11.75 8.31
CA PRO A 52 -15.58 -10.34 8.00
C PRO A 52 -14.82 -9.36 8.90
N ALA A 53 -14.64 -9.72 10.18
CA ALA A 53 -13.88 -8.91 11.14
C ALA A 53 -12.37 -8.91 10.82
N GLU A 54 -11.82 -10.05 10.40
CA GLU A 54 -10.42 -10.15 9.98
C GLU A 54 -10.16 -9.42 8.66
N GLN A 55 -11.08 -9.52 7.71
CA GLN A 55 -11.02 -8.75 6.46
C GLN A 55 -11.01 -7.24 6.76
N GLN A 56 -11.89 -6.76 7.64
CA GLN A 56 -11.91 -5.36 8.06
C GLN A 56 -10.61 -4.92 8.75
N LEU A 57 -10.01 -5.80 9.57
CA LEU A 57 -8.74 -5.54 10.22
C LEU A 57 -7.61 -5.37 9.19
N ILE A 58 -7.55 -6.27 8.20
CA ILE A 58 -6.57 -6.23 7.10
C ILE A 58 -6.73 -4.93 6.30
N GLU A 59 -7.96 -4.54 5.95
CA GLU A 59 -8.24 -3.29 5.24
C GLU A 59 -7.85 -2.05 6.05
N THR A 60 -8.11 -2.06 7.34
CA THR A 60 -7.71 -0.98 8.25
C THR A 60 -6.19 -0.85 8.30
N ALA A 61 -5.46 -1.97 8.38
CA ALA A 61 -4.00 -1.98 8.33
C ALA A 61 -3.47 -1.43 7.00
N MET A 62 -4.06 -1.83 5.87
CA MET A 62 -3.71 -1.27 4.55
C MET A 62 -3.97 0.24 4.45
N ALA A 63 -5.01 0.76 5.11
CA ALA A 63 -5.32 2.19 5.13
C ALA A 63 -4.27 3.03 5.87
N VAL A 64 -3.54 2.46 6.84
CA VAL A 64 -2.46 3.16 7.55
C VAL A 64 -1.33 3.57 6.61
N PHE A 65 -1.03 2.74 5.60
CA PHE A 65 0.01 3.07 4.61
C PHE A 65 -0.30 4.35 3.85
N ARG A 66 -1.58 4.61 3.54
CA ARG A 66 -2.00 5.86 2.86
C ARG A 66 -1.75 7.12 3.70
N GLN A 67 -1.63 6.99 5.02
CA GLN A 67 -1.41 8.13 5.91
C GLN A 67 0.07 8.54 5.95
N ARG A 68 0.99 7.63 5.62
CA ARG A 68 2.43 7.80 5.81
C ARG A 68 3.25 7.63 4.53
N THR A 69 2.67 7.04 3.51
CA THR A 69 3.32 6.70 2.24
C THR A 69 2.39 7.00 1.08
N CYS A 70 2.94 7.01 -0.14
CA CYS A 70 2.15 7.12 -1.37
C CYS A 70 1.56 5.77 -1.81
N ILE A 71 1.66 4.72 -0.98
CA ILE A 71 1.14 3.39 -1.28
C ILE A 71 -0.38 3.38 -1.11
N GLN A 72 -1.09 2.86 -2.11
CA GLN A 72 -2.54 2.72 -2.08
C GLN A 72 -2.95 1.30 -2.46
N PHE A 73 -3.66 0.63 -1.56
CA PHE A 73 -4.22 -0.69 -1.83
C PHE A 73 -5.61 -0.56 -2.43
N VAL A 74 -5.83 -1.08 -3.63
CA VAL A 74 -7.14 -1.03 -4.30
C VAL A 74 -7.70 -2.43 -4.45
N PRO A 75 -9.02 -2.65 -4.26
CA PRO A 75 -9.62 -3.94 -4.55
C PRO A 75 -9.30 -4.36 -5.98
N GLN A 76 -8.86 -5.61 -6.13
CA GLN A 76 -8.57 -6.19 -7.43
C GLN A 76 -9.85 -6.21 -8.28
N ASN A 77 -9.69 -5.80 -9.54
CA ASN A 77 -10.67 -5.83 -10.62
C ASN A 77 -9.96 -6.28 -11.91
N ASN A 78 -9.77 -7.59 -12.04
CA ASN A 78 -9.19 -8.28 -13.21
C ASN A 78 -7.72 -7.98 -13.55
N GLN A 79 -6.93 -7.40 -12.65
CA GLN A 79 -5.49 -7.30 -12.84
C GLN A 79 -4.82 -8.68 -12.68
N GLU A 80 -3.88 -9.00 -13.57
CA GLU A 80 -3.07 -10.23 -13.49
C GLU A 80 -2.08 -10.19 -12.33
N ASP A 81 -1.48 -9.03 -12.09
CA ASP A 81 -0.58 -8.78 -10.96
C ASP A 81 -1.33 -8.14 -9.79
N TYR A 82 -1.44 -8.88 -8.69
CA TYR A 82 -2.09 -8.40 -7.47
C TYR A 82 -1.53 -9.12 -6.23
N ILE A 83 -1.77 -8.54 -5.07
CA ILE A 83 -1.44 -9.14 -3.77
C ILE A 83 -2.61 -10.03 -3.36
N SER A 84 -2.40 -11.35 -3.29
CA SER A 84 -3.36 -12.28 -2.69
C SER A 84 -3.04 -12.46 -1.21
N ILE A 85 -3.98 -12.11 -0.34
CA ILE A 85 -3.86 -12.28 1.11
C ILE A 85 -4.61 -13.57 1.46
N GLU A 86 -3.84 -14.62 1.74
CA GLU A 86 -4.34 -15.98 1.95
C GLU A 86 -4.01 -16.47 3.36
N ASN A 87 -4.89 -17.32 3.91
CA ASN A 87 -4.69 -17.94 5.21
C ASN A 87 -3.85 -19.23 5.07
N GLY A 88 -2.53 -19.07 4.96
CA GLY A 88 -1.58 -20.18 4.86
C GLY A 88 -0.98 -20.64 6.19
N ASP A 89 -0.03 -21.59 6.11
CA ASP A 89 0.69 -22.14 7.27
C ASP A 89 1.79 -21.17 7.79
N GLY A 90 1.40 -19.96 8.17
CA GLY A 90 2.27 -18.94 8.77
C GLY A 90 2.24 -17.59 8.06
N CYS A 91 3.16 -16.70 8.46
CA CYS A 91 3.22 -15.33 7.96
C CYS A 91 4.46 -15.13 7.09
N PHE A 92 4.29 -15.03 5.78
CA PHE A 92 5.37 -14.79 4.84
C PHE A 92 4.84 -14.09 3.59
N SER A 93 5.73 -13.40 2.87
CA SER A 93 5.42 -12.77 1.59
C SER A 93 6.64 -12.79 0.68
N SER A 94 6.40 -12.81 -0.63
CA SER A 94 7.44 -12.47 -1.61
C SER A 94 7.85 -11.00 -1.48
N VAL A 95 9.10 -10.68 -1.80
CA VAL A 95 9.62 -9.31 -1.74
C VAL A 95 9.46 -8.62 -3.09
N GLY A 96 8.45 -7.76 -3.18
CA GLY A 96 8.30 -6.75 -4.24
C GLY A 96 8.09 -7.24 -5.68
N LYS A 97 7.73 -6.30 -6.56
CA LYS A 97 7.78 -6.39 -8.02
C LYS A 97 8.32 -5.06 -8.57
#